data_AF-A0A7Z0TFS3-F1
#
_entry.id   AF-A0A7Z0TFS3-F1
#
_cell.length_a   1.000
_cell.length_b   1.000
_cell.length_c   1.000
_cell.angle_alpha   90.00
_cell.angle_beta   90.00
_cell.angle_gamma   90.00
#
_symmetry.space_group_name_H-M   'P 1'
#
loop_
_entity.id
_entity.type
_entity.pdbx_description
1 polymer ?
#
loop_
_entity_poly.entity_id
_entity_poly.type
_entity_poly.pdbx_seq_one_letter_code
_entity_poly.pdbx_strand_id
1 'polypeptide(L)'
;RRLERMDEEFADHQALAEALAVATAEHFGTGPSTAGQDPHGQSRPPLADVQPPASDAPAATSGRPAPLFTQAALLISIFLGGLIAAVTSGRFDLRLDMGPGFRSLVTADPVTMVALLFVGGVLVGFGTRLAGGCSSGHGLNGCGRLSPVSIVATAVFFGTAAAVSFLLWKVI
;
A
#
# COMPACT_ATOMS: atom_id res chain seq x y z
N ARG A 1 5.43 -46.39 3.02
CA ARG A 1 6.64 -45.70 2.53
C ARG A 1 6.40 -44.25 2.09
N ARG A 2 5.46 -43.93 1.18
CA ARG A 2 5.18 -42.53 0.79
C ARG A 2 4.45 -41.73 1.87
N LEU A 3 3.45 -42.34 2.53
CA LEU A 3 2.72 -41.72 3.63
C LEU A 3 3.60 -41.47 4.86
N GLU A 4 4.46 -42.43 5.21
CA GLU A 4 5.45 -42.28 6.29
C GLU A 4 6.42 -41.13 6.02
N ARG A 5 6.91 -40.98 4.78
CA ARG A 5 7.77 -39.84 4.40
C ARG A 5 7.05 -38.49 4.51
N MET A 6 5.76 -38.43 4.16
CA MET A 6 4.99 -37.19 4.31
C MET A 6 4.76 -36.85 5.78
N ASP A 7 4.51 -37.85 6.61
CA ASP A 7 4.32 -37.67 8.06
C ASP A 7 5.60 -37.16 8.73
N GLU A 8 6.77 -37.68 8.33
CA GLU A 8 8.08 -37.19 8.75
C GLU A 8 8.32 -35.73 8.32
N GLU A 9 7.92 -35.36 7.10
CA GLU A 9 8.03 -33.99 6.58
C GLU A 9 7.10 -33.01 7.32
N PHE A 10 5.87 -33.42 7.64
CA PHE A 10 4.94 -32.61 8.45
C PHE A 10 5.41 -32.46 9.90
N ALA A 11 5.99 -33.51 10.50
CA ALA A 11 6.54 -33.46 11.84
C ALA A 11 7.71 -32.47 11.95
N ASP A 12 8.59 -32.44 10.94
CA ASP A 12 9.71 -31.49 10.88
C ASP A 12 9.22 -30.04 10.74
N HIS A 13 8.18 -29.80 9.93
CA HIS A 13 7.55 -28.48 9.82
C HIS A 13 6.90 -28.01 11.13
N GLN A 14 6.25 -28.90 11.88
CA GLN A 14 5.67 -28.56 13.19
C GLN A 14 6.76 -28.25 14.22
N ALA A 15 7.84 -29.04 14.26
CA ALA A 15 8.97 -28.80 15.14
C ALA A 15 9.67 -27.47 14.83
N LEU A 16 9.83 -27.13 13.54
CA LEU A 16 10.37 -25.85 13.10
C LEU A 16 9.45 -24.68 13.52
N ALA A 17 8.13 -24.84 13.39
CA ALA A 17 7.16 -23.82 13.76
C ALA A 17 7.14 -23.57 15.27
N GLU A 18 7.23 -24.61 16.10
CA GLU A 18 7.35 -24.47 17.56
C GLU A 18 8.67 -23.79 17.95
N ALA A 19 9.79 -24.18 17.34
CA ALA A 19 11.08 -23.56 17.60
C ALA A 19 11.08 -22.06 17.27
N LEU A 20 10.44 -21.67 16.15
CA LEU A 20 10.26 -20.27 15.76
C LEU A 20 9.32 -19.53 16.72
N ALA A 21 8.23 -20.16 17.15
CA ALA A 21 7.28 -19.55 18.10
C ALA A 21 7.95 -19.29 19.46
N VAL A 22 8.75 -20.25 19.95
CA VAL A 22 9.54 -20.10 21.18
C VAL A 22 10.60 -19.01 21.03
N ALA A 23 11.36 -19.00 19.94
CA ALA A 23 12.36 -17.96 19.68
C ALA A 23 11.74 -16.55 19.58
N THR A 24 10.53 -16.45 19.01
CA THR A 24 9.78 -15.19 18.93
C THR A 24 9.29 -14.75 20.31
N ALA A 25 8.82 -15.69 21.13
CA ALA A 25 8.40 -15.43 22.51
C ALA A 25 9.56 -14.99 23.41
N GLU A 26 10.76 -15.55 23.20
CA GLU A 26 11.97 -15.15 23.92
C GLU A 26 12.44 -13.74 23.53
N HIS A 27 12.38 -13.40 22.23
CA HIS A 27 12.89 -12.12 21.73
C HIS A 27 11.91 -10.95 21.92
N PHE A 28 10.61 -11.21 21.86
CA PHE A 28 9.56 -10.18 21.92
C PHE A 28 8.70 -10.25 23.20
N GLY A 29 8.95 -11.22 24.09
CA GLY A 29 8.23 -11.43 25.35
C GLY A 29 6.90 -12.17 25.19
N THR A 30 6.52 -12.96 26.20
CA THR A 30 5.25 -13.71 26.31
C THR A 30 4.09 -12.83 26.79
N GLY A 31 3.91 -11.67 26.16
CA GLY A 31 2.67 -10.91 26.33
C GLY A 31 1.56 -11.51 25.48
N PRO A 32 0.33 -11.73 25.99
CA PRO A 32 -0.79 -11.90 25.09
C PRO A 32 -0.77 -10.69 24.14
N SER A 33 -0.72 -10.94 22.84
CA SER A 33 -1.02 -9.91 21.85
C SER A 33 -2.30 -9.23 22.34
N THR A 34 -2.21 -7.97 22.71
CA THR A 34 -3.35 -7.13 23.05
C THR A 34 -4.16 -6.92 21.79
N ALA A 35 -4.87 -7.97 21.36
CA ALA A 35 -6.18 -7.83 20.77
C ALA A 35 -6.98 -6.96 21.75
N GLY A 36 -7.52 -5.86 21.23
CA GLY A 36 -7.97 -4.70 22.00
C GLY A 36 -8.76 -5.07 23.26
N GLN A 37 -8.37 -4.47 24.38
CA GLN A 37 -9.28 -4.24 25.48
C GLN A 37 -10.42 -3.35 24.98
N ASP A 38 -11.54 -3.98 24.65
CA ASP A 38 -12.85 -3.34 24.64
C ASP A 38 -13.26 -3.09 26.11
N PRO A 39 -13.48 -1.84 26.55
CA PRO A 39 -13.77 -1.52 27.94
C PRO A 39 -15.27 -1.68 28.32
N HIS A 40 -16.01 -2.59 27.69
CA HIS A 40 -17.40 -2.87 28.06
C HIS A 40 -17.63 -4.35 28.37
N GLY A 41 -17.41 -4.68 29.64
CA GLY A 41 -17.95 -5.90 30.23
C GLY A 41 -19.47 -5.81 30.35
N GLN A 42 -20.16 -6.76 29.74
CA GLN A 42 -21.40 -7.34 30.28
C GLN A 42 -21.69 -8.67 29.58
N SER A 43 -21.68 -9.72 30.38
CA SER A 43 -22.06 -11.09 30.05
C SER A 43 -23.54 -11.16 29.65
N ARG A 44 -23.84 -11.66 28.45
CA ARG A 44 -25.22 -11.98 28.01
C ARG A 44 -25.33 -13.48 27.71
N PRO A 45 -26.30 -14.20 28.30
CA PRO A 45 -26.40 -15.66 28.24
C PRO A 45 -26.76 -16.18 26.82
N PRO A 46 -26.52 -17.48 26.53
CA PRO A 46 -26.67 -18.04 25.20
C PRO A 46 -28.15 -18.19 24.85
N LEU A 47 -28.65 -17.35 23.94
CA LEU A 47 -29.96 -17.51 23.33
C LEU A 47 -29.76 -17.97 21.88
N ALA A 48 -30.39 -19.10 21.56
CA ALA A 48 -30.40 -19.75 20.27
C ALA A 48 -31.00 -18.87 19.15
N ASP A 49 -30.57 -19.18 17.93
CA ASP A 49 -31.24 -19.03 16.63
C ASP A 49 -31.87 -17.68 16.28
N VAL A 50 -31.24 -16.97 15.33
CA VAL A 50 -31.77 -16.63 14.00
C VAL A 50 -30.61 -15.97 13.23
N GLN A 51 -30.19 -16.57 12.12
CA GLN A 51 -29.32 -15.94 11.12
C GLN A 51 -30.20 -15.13 10.15
N PRO A 52 -30.14 -13.79 10.09
CA PRO A 52 -30.66 -13.02 8.95
C PRO A 52 -29.60 -12.93 7.85
N PRO A 53 -30.01 -12.77 6.58
CA PRO A 53 -29.15 -12.97 5.42
C PRO A 53 -28.05 -11.91 5.34
N ALA A 54 -26.94 -12.32 4.72
CA ALA A 54 -25.82 -11.48 4.32
C ALA A 54 -26.29 -10.09 3.85
N SER A 55 -26.11 -9.10 4.73
CA SER A 55 -26.18 -7.70 4.35
C SER A 55 -24.76 -7.28 4.02
N ASP A 56 -24.52 -7.00 2.75
CA ASP A 56 -23.39 -6.22 2.26
C ASP A 56 -23.25 -4.95 3.10
N ALA A 57 -22.37 -4.98 4.09
CA ALA A 57 -21.98 -3.81 4.87
C ALA A 57 -20.49 -3.59 4.60
N PRO A 58 -20.09 -2.54 3.86
CA PRO A 58 -18.69 -2.22 3.70
C PRO A 58 -18.13 -1.96 5.10
N ALA A 59 -17.15 -2.77 5.48
CA ALA A 59 -16.42 -2.63 6.73
C ALA A 59 -15.90 -1.19 6.83
N ALA A 60 -16.63 -0.37 7.59
CA ALA A 60 -16.24 0.98 7.91
C ALA A 60 -14.97 0.88 8.77
N THR A 61 -13.82 1.15 8.15
CA THR A 61 -12.54 1.27 8.81
C THR A 61 -12.58 2.47 9.76
N SER A 62 -12.79 2.21 11.05
CA SER A 62 -12.69 3.23 12.10
C SER A 62 -11.24 3.71 12.21
N GLY A 63 -10.94 4.80 11.50
CA GLY A 63 -9.63 5.43 11.48
C GLY A 63 -9.43 6.35 12.68
N ARG A 64 -8.38 6.08 13.47
CA ARG A 64 -7.64 7.21 14.03
C ARG A 64 -6.99 7.93 12.85
N PRO A 65 -7.17 9.24 12.67
CA PRO A 65 -6.38 9.97 11.69
C PRO A 65 -4.90 9.74 12.05
N ALA A 66 -4.11 9.25 11.10
CA ALA A 66 -2.66 9.25 11.26
C ALA A 66 -2.26 10.69 11.66
N PRO A 67 -1.44 10.88 12.70
CA PRO A 67 -1.10 12.23 13.12
C PRO A 67 -0.47 12.94 11.92
N LEU A 68 -1.00 14.12 11.57
CA LEU A 68 -0.51 14.95 10.45
C LEU A 68 1.02 15.11 10.50
N PHE A 69 1.58 15.03 11.70
CA PHE A 69 3.01 14.99 11.97
C PHE A 69 3.76 13.85 11.28
N THR A 70 3.26 12.61 11.32
CA THR A 70 3.90 11.47 10.65
C THR A 70 3.82 11.62 9.13
N GLN A 71 2.70 12.14 8.63
CA GLN A 71 2.50 12.35 7.20
C GLN A 71 3.40 13.49 6.69
N ALA A 72 3.51 14.58 7.46
CA ALA A 72 4.44 15.67 7.18
C ALA A 72 5.90 15.19 7.25
N ALA A 73 6.27 14.39 8.26
CA ALA A 73 7.62 13.85 8.39
C ALA A 73 8.00 12.97 7.19
N LEU A 74 7.07 12.13 6.72
CA LEU A 74 7.28 11.30 5.52
C LEU A 74 7.46 12.15 4.27
N LEU A 75 6.62 13.17 4.06
CA LEU A 75 6.75 14.07 2.91
C LEU A 75 8.06 14.87 2.94
N ILE A 76 8.42 15.42 4.11
CA ILE A 76 9.69 16.14 4.32
C ILE A 76 10.86 15.20 4.04
N SER A 77 10.83 13.97 4.56
CA SER A 77 11.89 12.98 4.35
C SER A 77 12.04 12.60 2.87
N ILE A 78 10.94 12.39 2.13
CA ILE A 78 10.99 12.10 0.69
C ILE A 78 11.60 13.28 -0.07
N PHE A 79 11.16 14.51 0.24
CA PHE A 79 11.68 15.71 -0.42
C PHE A 79 13.18 15.88 -0.13
N LEU A 80 13.57 15.77 1.14
CA LEU A 80 14.94 15.94 1.56
C LEU A 80 15.85 14.82 1.02
N GLY A 81 15.38 13.58 1.04
CA GLY A 81 16.08 12.44 0.46
C GLY A 81 16.28 12.58 -1.05
N GLY A 82 15.25 13.01 -1.78
CA GLY A 82 15.35 13.30 -3.21
C GLY A 82 16.31 14.45 -3.51
N LEU A 83 16.26 15.53 -2.71
CA LEU A 83 17.16 16.68 -2.84
C LEU A 83 18.62 16.28 -2.58
N ILE A 84 18.89 15.56 -1.48
CA ILE A 84 20.23 15.08 -1.14
C ILE A 84 20.74 14.14 -2.24
N ALA A 85 19.93 13.16 -2.67
CA ALA A 85 20.31 12.25 -3.76
C ALA A 85 20.65 13.00 -5.05
N ALA A 86 19.85 14.01 -5.41
CA ALA A 86 20.10 14.83 -6.59
C ALA A 86 21.40 15.64 -6.46
N VAL A 87 21.67 16.26 -5.30
CA VAL A 87 22.92 17.01 -5.07
C VAL A 87 24.13 16.10 -5.07
N THR A 88 24.08 14.95 -4.37
CA THR A 88 25.18 13.98 -4.31
C THR A 88 25.45 13.33 -5.66
N SER A 89 24.43 13.16 -6.51
CA SER A 89 24.61 12.64 -7.87
C SER A 89 25.35 13.60 -8.82
N GLY A 90 25.57 14.86 -8.44
CA GLY A 90 26.23 15.88 -9.26
C GLY A 90 25.45 16.26 -10.52
N ARG A 91 24.19 15.82 -10.67
CA ARG A 91 23.34 15.99 -11.85
C ARG A 91 22.11 16.86 -11.56
N PHE A 92 22.32 18.00 -10.91
CA PHE A 92 21.24 18.96 -10.68
C PHE A 92 20.95 19.75 -11.96
N ASP A 93 20.14 19.17 -12.85
CA ASP A 93 19.67 19.82 -14.08
C ASP A 93 18.19 20.16 -13.93
N LEU A 94 17.87 21.45 -13.83
CA LEU A 94 16.49 21.92 -13.66
C LEU A 94 15.78 21.88 -15.03
N ARG A 95 15.30 20.70 -15.41
CA ARG A 95 14.58 20.52 -16.68
C ARG A 95 13.12 20.92 -16.54
N LEU A 96 12.80 22.07 -17.14
CA LEU A 96 11.43 22.52 -17.39
C LEU A 96 10.89 22.01 -18.75
N ASP A 97 11.65 21.13 -19.42
CA ASP A 97 11.30 20.54 -20.69
C ASP A 97 11.13 19.02 -20.51
N MET A 98 9.98 18.47 -20.90
CA MET A 98 9.68 17.03 -20.81
C MET A 98 10.32 16.19 -21.94
N GLY A 99 11.36 16.72 -22.59
CA GLY A 99 12.05 16.08 -23.69
C GLY A 99 11.44 16.42 -25.06
N PRO A 100 12.19 16.15 -26.15
CA PRO A 100 11.83 16.62 -27.48
C PRO A 100 10.50 16.05 -28.01
N GLY A 101 10.10 14.84 -27.59
CA GLY A 101 8.86 14.20 -28.01
C GLY A 101 7.58 14.83 -27.42
N PHE A 102 7.66 15.44 -26.24
CA PHE A 102 6.52 16.07 -25.57
C PHE A 102 6.49 17.59 -25.74
N ARG A 103 7.50 18.16 -26.42
CA ARG A 103 7.67 19.61 -26.50
C ARG A 103 6.54 20.31 -27.24
N SER A 104 5.97 19.66 -28.25
CA SER A 104 4.84 20.16 -29.03
C SER A 104 3.48 19.90 -28.39
N LEU A 105 3.35 18.88 -27.54
CA LEU A 105 2.09 18.44 -26.92
C LEU A 105 1.85 19.06 -25.53
N VAL A 106 2.92 19.23 -24.74
CA VAL A 106 2.83 19.59 -23.32
C VAL A 106 3.56 20.88 -22.99
N THR A 107 4.73 21.15 -23.60
CA THR A 107 5.54 22.35 -23.28
C THR A 107 5.54 23.41 -24.40
N ALA A 108 4.58 23.35 -25.33
CA ALA A 108 4.43 24.34 -26.39
C ALA A 108 4.08 25.74 -25.84
N ASP A 109 3.33 25.77 -24.74
CA ASP A 109 2.97 26.99 -24.01
C ASP A 109 3.09 26.73 -22.48
N PRO A 110 3.76 27.62 -21.72
CA PRO A 110 3.94 27.44 -20.27
C PRO A 110 2.63 27.35 -19.49
N VAL A 111 1.59 28.07 -19.92
CA VAL A 111 0.27 28.05 -19.24
C VAL A 111 -0.41 26.72 -19.47
N THR A 112 -0.35 26.20 -20.70
CA THR A 112 -0.88 24.88 -21.06
C THR A 112 -0.17 23.76 -20.30
N MET A 113 1.17 23.85 -20.15
CA MET A 113 1.95 22.91 -19.35
C MET A 113 1.47 22.85 -17.90
N VAL A 114 1.36 24.02 -17.25
CA VAL A 114 0.92 24.11 -15.86
C VAL A 114 -0.53 23.62 -15.72
N ALA A 115 -1.42 23.99 -16.64
CA ALA A 115 -2.81 23.55 -16.62
C ALA A 115 -2.93 22.02 -16.75
N LEU A 116 -2.19 21.40 -17.69
CA LEU A 116 -2.19 19.95 -17.89
C LEU A 116 -1.63 19.19 -16.68
N LEU A 117 -0.49 19.65 -16.13
CA LEU A 117 0.10 19.05 -14.93
C LEU A 117 -0.82 19.20 -13.71
N PHE A 118 -1.47 20.36 -13.57
CA PHE A 118 -2.43 20.60 -12.49
C PHE A 118 -3.65 19.68 -12.61
N VAL A 119 -4.26 19.60 -13.80
CA VAL A 119 -5.40 18.71 -14.06
C VAL A 119 -5.01 17.25 -13.86
N GLY A 120 -3.84 16.84 -14.34
CA GLY A 120 -3.29 15.50 -14.11
C GLY A 120 -3.14 15.20 -12.62
N GLY A 121 -2.57 16.13 -11.84
CA GLY A 121 -2.45 16.01 -10.39
C GLY A 121 -3.79 15.91 -9.67
N VAL A 122 -4.77 16.72 -10.06
CA VAL A 122 -6.14 16.66 -9.52
C VAL A 122 -6.79 15.31 -9.84
N LEU A 123 -6.64 14.82 -11.08
CA LEU A 123 -7.23 13.55 -11.50
C LEU A 123 -6.60 12.37 -10.75
N VAL A 124 -5.28 12.38 -10.55
CA VAL A 124 -4.59 11.38 -9.72
C VAL A 124 -5.07 11.46 -8.27
N GLY A 125 -5.16 12.66 -7.70
CA GLY A 125 -5.66 12.86 -6.33
C GLY A 125 -7.08 12.32 -6.16
N PHE A 126 -7.98 12.66 -7.09
CA PHE A 126 -9.35 12.15 -7.12
C PHE A 126 -9.38 10.61 -7.22
N GLY A 127 -8.58 10.03 -8.11
CA GLY A 127 -8.45 8.57 -8.27
C GLY A 127 -7.98 7.86 -7.00
N THR A 128 -6.99 8.41 -6.28
CA THR A 128 -6.52 7.82 -5.01
C THR A 128 -7.59 7.87 -3.91
N ARG A 129 -8.45 8.89 -3.92
CA ARG A 129 -9.55 8.99 -2.96
C ARG A 129 -10.67 8.01 -3.29
N LEU A 130 -10.97 7.78 -4.57
CA LEU A 130 -11.90 6.73 -5.00
C LEU A 130 -11.39 5.33 -4.66
N ALA A 131 -10.08 5.10 -4.76
CA ALA A 131 -9.46 3.82 -4.43
C ALA A 131 -9.33 3.55 -2.91
N GLY A 132 -9.74 4.49 -2.05
CA GLY A 132 -9.60 4.36 -0.60
C GLY A 132 -8.16 4.41 -0.10
N GLY A 133 -7.20 4.84 -0.94
CA GLY A 133 -5.78 4.88 -0.59
C GLY A 133 -4.89 5.25 -1.79
N CYS A 134 -3.65 5.63 -1.51
CA CYS A 134 -2.66 5.91 -2.55
C CYS A 134 -1.98 4.61 -3.04
N SER A 135 -1.40 4.67 -4.25
CA SER A 135 -0.64 3.56 -4.83
C SER A 135 0.54 3.14 -3.94
N SER A 136 1.25 4.10 -3.32
CA SER A 136 2.36 3.81 -2.39
C SER A 136 1.89 3.08 -1.12
N GLY A 137 0.69 3.39 -0.60
CA GLY A 137 0.14 2.72 0.58
C GLY A 137 -0.27 1.27 0.31
N HIS A 138 -0.95 1.04 -0.82
CA HIS A 138 -1.30 -0.30 -1.28
C HIS A 138 -0.04 -1.12 -1.64
N GLY A 139 0.96 -0.49 -2.26
CA GLY A 139 2.21 -1.15 -2.63
C GLY A 139 3.08 -1.49 -1.42
N LEU A 140 3.43 -0.52 -0.57
CA LEU A 140 4.42 -0.71 0.49
C LEU A 140 3.88 -1.53 1.65
N ASN A 141 2.75 -1.10 2.24
CA ASN A 141 2.16 -1.76 3.40
C ASN A 141 1.26 -2.93 2.97
N GLY A 142 0.44 -2.72 1.95
CA GLY A 142 -0.55 -3.71 1.53
C GLY A 142 0.02 -4.95 0.85
N CYS A 143 1.04 -4.83 -0.01
CA CYS A 143 1.76 -6.00 -0.54
C CYS A 143 2.65 -6.65 0.53
N GLY A 144 3.24 -5.86 1.44
CA GLY A 144 4.04 -6.38 2.55
C GLY A 144 3.24 -7.27 3.51
N ARG A 145 1.92 -7.03 3.64
CA ARG A 145 0.99 -7.86 4.42
C ARG A 145 0.34 -8.99 3.63
N LEU A 146 0.77 -9.23 2.38
CA LEU A 146 0.22 -10.26 1.47
C LEU A 146 -1.31 -10.19 1.32
N SER A 147 -1.89 -8.99 1.37
CA SER A 147 -3.33 -8.82 1.18
C SER A 147 -3.67 -8.99 -0.31
N PRO A 148 -4.55 -9.93 -0.68
CA PRO A 148 -4.89 -10.18 -2.09
C PRO A 148 -5.53 -8.96 -2.76
N VAL A 149 -6.33 -8.19 -2.02
CA VAL A 149 -6.93 -6.94 -2.49
C VAL A 149 -5.86 -5.92 -2.85
N SER A 150 -4.80 -5.83 -2.05
CA SER A 150 -3.75 -4.83 -2.29
C SER A 150 -2.81 -5.19 -3.43
N ILE A 151 -2.57 -6.48 -3.62
CA ILE A 151 -1.80 -6.99 -4.77
C ILE A 151 -2.57 -6.68 -6.05
N VAL A 152 -3.88 -6.96 -6.09
CA VAL A 152 -4.72 -6.67 -7.26
C VAL A 152 -4.78 -5.16 -7.51
N ALA A 153 -4.99 -4.33 -6.49
CA ALA A 153 -5.00 -2.88 -6.64
C ALA A 153 -3.67 -2.36 -7.21
N THR A 154 -2.54 -2.85 -6.68
CA THR A 154 -1.20 -2.46 -7.16
C THR A 154 -0.96 -2.93 -8.59
N ALA A 155 -1.37 -4.16 -8.94
CA ALA A 155 -1.26 -4.68 -10.30
C ALA A 155 -2.10 -3.87 -11.30
N VAL A 156 -3.29 -3.42 -10.92
CA VAL A 156 -4.13 -2.56 -11.77
C VAL A 156 -3.50 -1.17 -11.93
N PHE A 157 -2.99 -0.55 -10.86
CA PHE A 157 -2.30 0.75 -10.96
C PHE A 157 -1.08 0.68 -11.88
N PHE A 158 -0.19 -0.28 -11.66
CA PHE A 158 1.00 -0.43 -12.51
C PHE A 158 0.66 -0.90 -13.92
N GLY A 159 -0.31 -1.79 -14.09
CA GLY A 159 -0.77 -2.29 -15.38
C GLY A 159 -1.39 -1.18 -16.24
N THR A 160 -2.24 -0.33 -15.64
CA THR A 160 -2.80 0.83 -16.34
C THR A 160 -1.72 1.86 -16.67
N ALA A 161 -0.79 2.15 -15.76
CA ALA A 161 0.34 3.04 -16.04
C ALA A 161 1.21 2.54 -17.20
N ALA A 162 1.55 1.24 -17.21
CA ALA A 162 2.30 0.63 -18.30
C ALA A 162 1.52 0.70 -19.63
N ALA A 163 0.24 0.33 -19.62
CA ALA A 163 -0.60 0.38 -20.81
C ALA A 163 -0.73 1.79 -21.39
N VAL A 164 -0.97 2.81 -20.55
CA VAL A 164 -1.02 4.22 -20.95
C VAL A 164 0.34 4.68 -21.49
N SER A 165 1.44 4.28 -20.85
CA SER A 165 2.79 4.60 -21.32
C SER A 165 3.07 4.01 -22.71
N PHE A 166 2.69 2.74 -22.95
CA PHE A 166 2.82 2.11 -24.26
C PHE A 166 1.93 2.77 -25.31
N LEU A 167 0.70 3.13 -24.96
CA LEU A 167 -0.21 3.83 -25.86
C LEU A 167 0.35 5.18 -26.25
N LEU A 168 0.88 5.93 -25.30
CA LEU A 168 1.47 7.25 -25.51
C LEU A 168 2.74 7.15 -26.37
N TRP A 169 3.58 6.16 -26.12
CA TRP A 169 4.75 5.89 -26.97
C TRP A 169 4.38 5.48 -28.40
N LYS A 170 3.24 4.82 -28.61
CA LYS A 170 2.77 4.49 -29.96
C LYS A 170 2.21 5.72 -30.71
N VAL A 171 1.74 6.72 -29.97
CA VAL A 171 1.12 7.94 -30.53
C VAL A 171 2.17 9.00 -30.91
N ILE A 172 3.32 8.99 -30.23
CA ILE A 172 4.44 9.93 -30.39
C ILE A 172 5.51 9.32 -31.29
#